data_AF-A0A7Y5VSN0-F1
#
_entry.id   AF-A0A7Y5VSN0-F1
#
_cell.length_a   1.000
_cell.length_b   1.000
_cell.length_c   1.000
_cell.angle_alpha   90.00
_cell.angle_beta   90.00
_cell.angle_gamma   90.00
#
_symmetry.space_group_name_H-M   'P 1'
#
loop_
_entity.id
_entity.type
_entity.pdbx_description
1 polymer ?
#
loop_
_entity_poly.entity_id
_entity_poly.type
_entity_poly.pdbx_seq_one_letter_code
_entity_poly.pdbx_strand_id
1 'polypeptide(L)' 'MFGARSLKRLIHQQIENPLARRILDGEFTGGEAITIDAPGDGFFLRISSTGTGRT' A
#
# COMPACT_ATOMS: atom_id res chain seq x y z
N MET A 1 11.44 -1.93 26.92
CA MET A 1 11.63 -0.70 26.11
C MET A 1 10.93 -0.90 24.76
N PHE A 2 9.76 -0.31 24.56
CA PHE A 2 8.95 -0.44 23.35
C PHE A 2 9.37 0.65 22.34
N GLY A 3 10.52 0.44 21.68
CA GLY A 3 10.92 1.28 20.55
C GLY A 3 10.09 0.99 19.29
N ALA A 4 10.26 1.82 18.25
CA ALA A 4 9.53 1.86 16.97
C ALA A 4 9.34 0.53 16.19
N ARG A 5 9.82 -0.61 16.68
CA ARG A 5 9.48 -1.96 16.17
C ARG A 5 7.98 -2.24 16.18
N SER A 6 7.26 -1.72 17.17
CA SER A 6 5.81 -1.85 17.22
C SER A 6 5.16 -1.20 16.00
N LEU A 7 5.65 -0.02 15.59
CA LEU A 7 5.15 0.71 14.44
C LEU A 7 5.45 -0.01 13.12
N LYS A 8 6.67 -0.52 12.96
CA LYS A 8 7.04 -1.32 11.79
C LYS A 8 6.13 -2.55 11.64
N ARG A 9 5.87 -3.28 12.73
CA ARG A 9 4.96 -4.44 12.71
C ARG A 9 3.52 -4.06 12.34
N LEU A 10 3.04 -2.92 12.84
CA LEU A 10 1.70 -2.42 12.51
C LEU A 10 1.59 -2.14 11.01
N ILE A 11 2.59 -1.48 10.42
CA ILE A 11 2.65 -1.20 8.97
C ILE A 11 2.67 -2.51 8.17
N HIS A 12 3.52 -3.49 8.55
CA HIS A 12 3.54 -4.79 7.88
C HIS A 12 2.16 -5.47 7.90
N GLN A 13 1.48 -5.48 9.05
CA GLN A 13 0.18 -6.15 9.17
C GLN A 13 -0.96 -5.40 8.49
N GLN A 14 -0.98 -4.07 8.55
CA GLN A 14 -2.10 -3.25 8.07
C GLN A 14 -1.94 -2.81 6.61
N ILE A 15 -0.72 -2.80 6.08
CA ILE A 15 -0.45 -2.28 4.72
C ILE A 15 0.17 -3.38 3.86
N GLU A 16 1.26 -4.01 4.28
CA GLU A 16 2.03 -4.92 3.42
C GLU A 16 1.28 -6.23 3.12
N ASN A 17 0.66 -6.83 4.14
CA ASN A 17 -0.18 -8.03 3.96
C ASN A 17 -1.38 -7.80 3.01
N PRO A 18 -2.24 -6.78 3.22
CA PRO A 18 -3.34 -6.52 2.30
C PRO A 18 -2.87 -6.08 0.91
N LEU A 19 -1.74 -5.36 0.79
CA LEU A 19 -1.15 -5.04 -0.51
C LEU A 19 -0.75 -6.32 -1.27
N ALA A 20 -0.05 -7.25 -0.62
CA ALA A 20 0.35 -8.52 -1.22
C ALA A 20 -0.86 -9.33 -1.70
N ARG A 21 -1.93 -9.38 -0.91
CA ARG A 21 -3.20 -10.03 -1.29
C ARG A 21 -3.77 -9.44 -2.57
N ARG A 22 -3.91 -8.11 -2.64
CA ARG A 22 -4.49 -7.41 -3.79
C ARG A 22 -3.61 -7.48 -5.04
N ILE A 23 -2.28 -7.56 -4.89
CA ILE A 23 -1.36 -7.85 -6.00
C ILE A 23 -1.62 -9.26 -6.55
N LEU A 24 -1.78 -10.26 -5.67
CA LEU A 24 -2.10 -11.63 -6.06
C LEU A 24 -3.49 -11.75 -6.70
N ASP A 25 -4.46 -10.95 -6.25
CA ASP A 25 -5.80 -10.87 -6.83
C ASP A 25 -5.81 -10.14 -8.20
N GLY A 26 -4.66 -9.58 -8.63
CA GLY A 26 -4.52 -8.90 -9.91
C GLY A 26 -5.08 -7.48 -9.94
N GLU A 27 -5.43 -6.91 -8.78
CA GLU A 27 -5.91 -5.53 -8.68
C GLU A 27 -4.80 -4.49 -8.95
N PHE A 28 -3.54 -4.87 -8.73
CA PHE A 28 -2.37 -4.02 -8.95
C PHE A 28 -1.46 -4.63 -10.02
N THR A 29 -1.08 -3.84 -11.02
CA THR A 29 -0.16 -4.29 -12.07
C THR A 29 1.21 -3.64 -11.95
N GLY A 30 2.25 -4.36 -12.39
CA GLY A 30 3.63 -3.89 -12.33
C GLY A 30 3.81 -2.62 -13.16
N GLY A 31 4.35 -1.57 -12.54
CA GLY A 31 4.58 -0.26 -13.17
C GLY A 31 3.62 0.84 -12.71
N GLU A 32 2.61 0.51 -11.90
CA GLU A 32 1.70 1.51 -11.33
C GLU A 32 2.21 2.06 -10.00
N ALA A 33 2.00 3.35 -9.77
CA ALA A 33 2.24 3.95 -8.46
C ALA A 33 1.02 3.70 -7.56
N ILE A 34 1.27 3.18 -6.36
CA ILE A 34 0.22 2.92 -5.38
C ILE A 34 0.32 3.97 -4.29
N THR A 35 -0.74 4.76 -4.13
CA THR A 35 -0.87 5.76 -3.08
C THR A 35 -1.68 5.16 -1.93
N ILE A 36 -1.08 5.12 -0.74
CA ILE A 36 -1.76 4.69 0.47
C ILE A 36 -2.26 5.95 1.18
N ASP A 37 -3.56 6.02 1.39
CA ASP A 37 -4.22 7.09 2.14
C ASP A 37 -4.73 6.53 3.48
N ALA A 38 -4.82 7.37 4.50
CA ALA A 38 -5.27 6.96 5.83
C ALA A 38 -6.30 7.96 6.43
N PRO A 39 -7.50 8.09 5.85
CA PRO A 39 -8.57 8.86 6.47
C PRO A 39 -9.08 8.17 7.74
N GLY A 40 -8.70 8.71 8.90
CA GLY A 40 -9.14 8.23 10.21
C GLY A 40 -8.39 6.98 10.68
N ASP A 41 -9.12 5.95 11.12
CA ASP A 41 -8.56 4.71 11.68
C ASP A 41 -8.28 3.62 10.63
N GLY A 42 -8.50 3.89 9.34
CA GLY A 42 -8.37 2.92 8.25
C GLY A 42 -7.31 3.30 7.22
N PHE A 43 -6.69 2.29 6.58
CA PHE A 43 -5.81 2.46 5.43
C PHE A 43 -6.55 2.12 4.14
N PHE A 44 -6.55 3.04 3.18
CA PHE A 44 -7.16 2.90 1.87
C PHE A 44 -6.05 2.93 0.81
N LEU A 45 -5.84 1.82 0.10
CA LEU A 45 -4.90 1.82 -1.02
C LEU A 45 -5.62 2.24 -2.31
N ARG A 46 -5.12 3.31 -2.92
CA ARG A 46 -5.58 3.84 -4.20
C ARG A 46 -4.47 3.70 -5.23
N ILE A 47 -4.82 3.22 -6.42
CA ILE A 47 -3.91 3.24 -7.56
C ILE A 47 -3.91 4.65 -8.11
N SER A 48 -2.73 5.26 -8.19
CA SER A 48 -2.53 6.42 -9.04
C SER A 48 -1.88 5.93 -10.31
N SER A 49 -2.69 5.70 -11.35
CA SER A 49 -2.19 5.54 -12.71
C SER A 49 -1.64 6.89 -13.15
N THR A 50 -0.49 7.28 -12.62
CA THR A 50 0.31 8.34 -13.21
C THR A 50 0.81 7.73 -14.51
N GLY A 51 0.01 7.90 -15.55
CA GLY A 51 0.38 7.50 -16.90
C GLY A 51 1.68 8.21 -17.20
N THR A 52 2.78 7.46 -17.19
CA THR A 52 3.95 7.78 -18.00
C THR A 52 3.49 7.66 -19.45
N GLY A 53 2.83 8.73 -19.90
CA GLY A 53 2.60 8.99 -21.30
C GLY A 53 3.95 9.00 -21.98
N ARG A 54 4.11 8.02 -22.87
CA ARG A 54 4.91 8.06 -24.09
C ARG A 54 5.38 9.47 -24.45
N THR A 55 6.68 9.73 -24.43
CA THR A 55 7.50 10.21 -25.57
C THR A 55 8.96 9.97 -25.22
#